data_AF-A0A956Z4D1-F1
#
_entry.id   AF-A0A956Z4D1-F1
#
_cell.length_a   1.000
_cell.length_b   1.000
_cell.length_c   1.000
_cell.angle_alpha   90.00
_cell.angle_beta   90.00
_cell.angle_gamma   90.00
#
_symmetry.space_group_name_H-M   'P 1'
#
loop_
_entity.id
_entity.type
_entity.pdbx_description
1 polymer ?
#
loop_
_entity_poly.entity_id
_entity_poly.type
_entity_poly.pdbx_seq_one_letter_code
_entity_poly.pdbx_strand_id
1 'polypeptide(L)' 'MSHLVVCGLNYHSSPIAIRERFVIPDSCLKHALEALARLPHLSEAAVLSTCNRT' A
#
# COMPACT_ATOMS: atom_id res chain seq x y z
N MET A 1 9.73 -14.52 -15.44
CA MET A 1 9.59 -14.85 -14.01
C MET A 1 8.71 -13.79 -13.38
N SER A 2 7.70 -14.20 -12.62
CA SER A 2 6.91 -13.30 -11.79
C SER A 2 7.63 -13.05 -10.47
N HIS A 3 7.71 -11.79 -10.04
CA HIS A 3 8.32 -11.39 -8.77
C HIS A 3 7.25 -10.82 -7.85
N LEU A 4 7.30 -11.18 -6.57
CA LEU A 4 6.53 -10.52 -5.53
C LEU A 4 7.37 -9.41 -4.91
N VAL A 5 6.82 -8.20 -4.90
CA VAL A 5 7.46 -7.03 -4.29
C VAL A 5 6.57 -6.52 -3.17
N VAL A 6 7.17 -6.18 -2.04
CA VAL A 6 6.50 -5.49 -0.93
C VAL A 6 7.10 -4.10 -0.84
N CYS A 7 6.25 -3.07 -0.92
CA CYS A 7 6.62 -1.67 -0.78
C CYS A 7 5.67 -1.03 0.24
N GLY A 8 6.21 -0.21 1.13
CA GLY A 8 5.41 0.46 2.16
C GLY A 8 6.26 1.01 3.30
N LEU A 9 5.58 1.45 4.35
CA LEU A 9 6.13 1.99 5.58
C LEU A 9 5.69 1.11 6.76
N ASN A 10 6.51 1.03 7.80
CA ASN A 10 6.16 0.32 9.02
C ASN A 10 6.76 1.03 10.25
N TYR A 11 6.33 0.60 11.44
CA TYR A 11 6.73 1.23 12.69
C TYR A 11 8.23 1.12 13.02
N HIS A 12 8.97 0.16 12.44
CA HIS A 12 10.41 0.02 12.68
C HIS A 12 11.22 1.07 11.92
N SER A 13 10.77 1.44 10.72
CA SER A 13 11.51 2.34 9.83
C SER A 13 10.96 3.77 9.77
N SER A 14 9.72 3.97 10.23
CA SER A 14 8.99 5.23 9.99
C SER A 14 8.23 5.72 11.24
N PRO A 15 8.46 6.99 11.66
CA PRO A 15 7.73 7.58 12.78
C PRO A 15 6.23 7.72 12.49
N ILE A 16 5.42 7.74 13.55
CA ILE A 16 3.96 7.79 13.46
C ILE A 16 3.43 8.96 12.62
N ALA A 17 4.02 10.16 12.79
CA ALA A 17 3.63 11.36 12.06
C ALA A 17 3.80 11.25 10.54
N ILE A 18 4.66 10.34 10.05
CA ILE A 18 4.75 10.01 8.62
C ILE A 18 3.68 8.98 8.27
N ARG A 19 3.55 7.89 9.04
CA ARG A 19 2.62 6.79 8.74
C ARG A 19 1.15 7.25 8.68
N GLU A 20 0.74 8.18 9.53
CA GLU A 20 -0.63 8.73 9.51
C GLU A 20 -0.99 9.43 8.20
N ARG A 21 0.01 9.94 7.46
CA ARG A 21 -0.20 10.57 6.15
C ARG A 21 -0.38 9.56 5.02
N PHE A 22 -0.05 8.29 5.26
CA PHE A 22 -0.13 7.20 4.28
C PHE A 22 -1.30 6.25 4.54
N VAL A 23 -2.17 6.57 5.50
CA VAL A 23 -3.37 5.77 5.76
C VAL A 23 -4.25 5.74 4.51
N ILE A 24 -4.54 4.53 4.04
CA ILE A 24 -5.54 4.29 3.00
C ILE A 24 -6.81 3.83 3.73
N PRO A 25 -7.86 4.67 3.82
CA PRO A 25 -9.11 4.27 4.44
C PRO A 25 -9.88 3.29 3.54
N ASP A 26 -10.76 2.49 4.13
CA ASP A 26 -11.56 1.47 3.42
C ASP A 26 -12.35 2.06 2.24
N SER A 27 -12.84 3.30 2.38
CA SER A 27 -13.55 4.02 1.32
C SER A 27 -12.68 4.31 0.09
N CYS A 28 -11.36 4.36 0.25
CA CYS A 28 -10.39 4.60 -0.83
C CYS A 28 -9.75 3.31 -1.36
N LEU A 29 -9.99 2.15 -0.72
CA LEU A 29 -9.31 0.90 -1.07
C LEU A 29 -9.57 0.48 -2.52
N LYS A 30 -10.81 0.58 -2.98
CA LYS A 30 -11.18 0.29 -4.38
C LYS A 30 -10.41 1.18 -5.36
N HIS A 31 -10.36 2.49 -5.09
CA HIS A 31 -9.65 3.45 -5.92
C HIS A 31 -8.14 3.16 -5.97
N ALA A 32 -7.54 2.80 -4.83
CA ALA A 32 -6.12 2.45 -4.76
C ALA A 32 -5.80 1.18 -5.57
N LEU A 33 -6.63 0.13 -5.45
CA LEU A 33 -6.47 -1.10 -6.22
C LEU A 33 -6.67 -0.87 -7.73
N GLU A 34 -7.65 -0.07 -8.14
CA GLU A 34 -7.86 0.31 -9.54
C GLU A 34 -6.68 1.12 -10.10
N ALA A 35 -6.06 1.98 -9.28
CA ALA A 35 -4.85 2.69 -9.67
C ALA A 35 -3.67 1.73 -9.90
N LEU A 36 -3.46 0.75 -9.01
CA LEU A 36 -2.41 -0.26 -9.15
C LEU A 36 -2.67 -1.18 -10.35
N ALA A 37 -3.91 -1.59 -10.60
CA ALA A 37 -4.27 -2.46 -11.72
C ALA A 37 -4.04 -1.81 -13.11
N ARG A 38 -3.94 -0.48 -13.18
CA ARG A 38 -3.60 0.25 -14.42
C ARG A 38 -2.10 0.27 -14.73
N LEU A 39 -1.24 -0.18 -13.81
CA LEU A 39 0.20 -0.23 -14.04
C LEU A 39 0.54 -1.43 -14.94
N PRO A 40 1.21 -1.21 -16.10
CA PRO A 40 1.37 -2.24 -17.13
C PRO A 40 2.26 -3.43 -16.72
N HIS A 41 2.96 -3.33 -15.60
CA HIS A 41 3.90 -4.34 -15.11
C HIS A 41 3.43 -5.06 -13.85
N LEU A 42 2.22 -4.76 -13.35
CA LEU A 42 1.62 -5.46 -12.21
C LEU A 42 0.55 -6.44 -12.72
N SER A 43 0.69 -7.71 -12.35
CA SER A 43 -0.33 -8.73 -12.62
C SER A 43 -1.44 -8.69 -11.57
N GLU A 44 -1.06 -8.54 -10.30
CA GLU A 44 -1.96 -8.52 -9.15
C GLU A 44 -1.41 -7.55 -8.09
N ALA A 45 -2.29 -7.04 -7.24
CA ALA A 45 -1.91 -6.16 -6.14
C ALA A 45 -2.81 -6.38 -4.92
N ALA A 46 -2.24 -6.20 -3.73
CA ALA A 46 -2.97 -6.14 -2.47
C ALA A 46 -2.50 -4.91 -1.69
N VAL A 47 -3.40 -4.35 -0.89
CA VAL A 47 -3.11 -3.18 -0.02
C VAL A 47 -3.37 -3.60 1.43
N LEU A 48 -2.43 -3.29 2.32
CA LEU A 48 -2.52 -3.56 3.75
C LEU A 48 -2.26 -2.28 4.53
N SER A 49 -3.31 -1.51 4.82
CA SER A 49 -3.24 -0.28 5.60
C SER A 49 -3.75 -0.54 7.03
N THR A 50 -2.88 -0.42 8.02
CA THR A 50 -3.16 -0.67 9.44
C THR A 50 -2.48 0.39 10.29
N CYS A 51 -2.71 0.37 11.61
CA CYS A 51 -2.06 1.30 12.54
C CYS A 51 -0.53 1.17 12.60
N ASN A 52 0.07 0.07 12.13
CA ASN A 52 1.52 -0.22 12.27
C ASN A 52 2.26 -0.37 10.95
N ARG A 53 1.54 -0.47 9.83
CA ARG A 53 2.09 -0.58 8.48
C ARG A 53 1.07 -0.17 7.44
N THR A 54 1.55 0.45 6.37
CA THR A 54 0.82 0.72 5.12
C THR A 54 1.75 0.56 3.94
#